data_AF-A0A1P8YJR3-F1
#
_entry.id   AF-A0A1P8YJR3-F1
#
_cell.length_a   1.000
_cell.length_b   1.000
_cell.length_c   1.000
_cell.angle_alpha   90.00
_cell.angle_beta   90.00
_cell.angle_gamma   90.00
#
_symmetry.space_group_name_H-M   'P 1'
#
loop_
_entity.id
_entity.type
_entity.pdbx_description
1 polymer ?
#
loop_
_entity_poly.entity_id
_entity_poly.type
_entity_poly.pdbx_seq_one_letter_code
_entity_poly.pdbx_strand_id
1 'polypeptide(L)' 'MEVDLDLDGAPDVAVIDTDGDSLVDVTLLRSGPGGPYAAIEVDERADGSADVTLSDTDGDGRLDTVARGPG' A
#
# COMPACT_ATOMS: atom_id res chain seq x y z
N MET A 1 4.17 -0.03 -10.49
CA MET A 1 5.65 -0.02 -10.31
C MET A 1 5.97 -0.76 -9.02
N GLU A 2 7.12 -1.42 -8.95
CA GLU A 2 7.58 -2.14 -7.76
C GLU A 2 8.98 -1.67 -7.38
N VAL A 3 9.24 -1.55 -6.07
CA VAL A 3 10.54 -1.14 -5.52
C VAL A 3 10.95 -2.11 -4.42
N ASP A 4 12.17 -2.61 -4.51
CA ASP A 4 12.85 -3.43 -3.50
C ASP A 4 13.97 -2.56 -2.89
N LEU A 5 13.78 -2.14 -1.65
CA LEU A 5 14.65 -1.23 -0.90
C LEU A 5 15.72 -1.99 -0.10
N ASP A 6 15.46 -3.24 0.27
CA ASP A 6 16.35 -4.06 1.09
C ASP A 6 17.09 -5.17 0.32
N LEU A 7 16.80 -5.33 -0.98
CA LEU A 7 17.43 -6.25 -1.91
C LEU A 7 17.20 -7.73 -1.57
N ASP A 8 16.08 -8.05 -0.93
CA ASP A 8 15.69 -9.42 -0.63
C ASP A 8 15.02 -10.15 -1.81
N GLY A 9 14.73 -9.44 -2.90
CA GLY A 9 14.14 -9.97 -4.12
C GLY A 9 12.61 -10.00 -4.13
N ALA A 10 11.95 -9.48 -3.09
CA ALA A 10 10.52 -9.19 -3.08
C ALA A 10 10.28 -7.67 -2.92
N PRO A 11 9.18 -7.14 -3.46
CA PRO A 11 8.94 -5.70 -3.45
C PRO A 11 8.51 -5.20 -2.07
N ASP A 12 9.17 -4.14 -1.60
CA ASP A 12 8.79 -3.38 -0.42
C ASP A 12 7.61 -2.45 -0.67
N VAL A 13 7.58 -1.86 -1.87
CA VAL A 13 6.53 -0.95 -2.30
C VAL A 13 6.01 -1.39 -3.65
N ALA A 14 4.70 -1.54 -3.78
CA ALA A 14 4.03 -1.76 -5.05
C ALA A 14 2.95 -0.69 -5.27
N VAL A 15 2.94 -0.07 -6.44
CA VAL A 15 1.90 0.88 -6.87
C VAL A 15 1.18 0.34 -8.09
N ILE A 16 -0.15 0.47 -8.08
CA ILE A 16 -1.05 -0.08 -9.09
C ILE A 16 -1.92 1.08 -9.62
N ASP A 17 -1.95 1.19 -10.94
CA ASP A 17 -2.90 2.00 -11.71
C ASP A 17 -3.88 1.00 -12.34
N THR A 18 -5.14 1.04 -11.89
CA THR A 18 -6.18 0.07 -12.25
C THR A 18 -7.04 0.51 -13.41
N ASP A 19 -7.10 1.82 -13.70
CA ASP A 19 -7.93 2.37 -14.77
C ASP A 19 -7.13 2.94 -15.96
N GLY A 20 -5.81 3.04 -15.83
CA GLY A 20 -4.85 3.40 -16.87
C GLY A 20 -4.72 4.90 -17.09
N ASP A 21 -5.14 5.74 -16.14
CA ASP A 21 -5.08 7.19 -16.26
C ASP A 21 -3.71 7.80 -15.90
N SER A 22 -2.74 6.95 -15.54
CA SER A 22 -1.38 7.31 -15.09
C SER A 22 -1.28 7.92 -13.70
N LEU A 23 -2.35 7.88 -12.91
CA LEU A 23 -2.37 8.16 -11.47
C LEU A 23 -2.32 6.84 -10.69
N VAL A 24 -1.95 6.92 -9.42
CA VAL A 24 -1.78 5.73 -8.57
C VAL A 24 -3.08 5.50 -7.81
N ASP A 25 -3.70 4.34 -8.01
CA ASP A 25 -4.93 3.97 -7.31
C ASP A 25 -4.65 3.23 -6.00
N VAL A 26 -3.62 2.37 -5.99
CA VAL A 26 -3.31 1.52 -4.85
C VAL A 26 -1.82 1.50 -4.58
N THR A 27 -1.44 1.70 -3.32
CA THR A 27 -0.07 1.53 -2.82
C THR A 27 -0.03 0.43 -1.76
N LEU A 28 0.87 -0.52 -1.89
CA LEU A 28 1.13 -1.57 -0.91
C LEU A 28 2.51 -1.37 -0.28
N LEU A 29 2.60 -1.50 1.03
CA LEU A 29 3.81 -1.28 1.84
C LEU A 29 4.13 -2.52 2.67
N ARG A 30 5.37 -3.02 2.58
CA ARG A 30 5.85 -4.19 3.31
C ARG A 30 6.41 -3.84 4.69
N SER A 31 6.26 -4.74 5.65
CA SER A 31 6.79 -4.60 7.03
C SER A 31 8.31 -4.87 7.14
N GLY A 32 9.07 -4.60 6.08
CA GLY A 32 10.51 -4.88 5.97
C GLY A 32 10.86 -6.23 5.31
N PRO A 33 12.14 -6.66 5.38
CA PRO A 33 12.65 -7.77 4.57
C PRO A 33 11.95 -9.08 4.86
N GLY A 34 11.38 -9.68 3.82
CA GLY A 34 10.63 -10.94 3.87
C GLY A 34 9.32 -10.86 4.66
N GLY A 35 8.91 -9.65 5.06
CA GLY A 35 7.74 -9.41 5.89
C GLY A 35 6.42 -9.42 5.10
N PRO A 36 5.29 -9.55 5.80
CA PRO A 36 3.97 -9.33 5.22
C PRO A 36 3.76 -7.85 4.84
N TYR A 37 2.74 -7.56 4.05
CA TYR A 37 2.31 -6.18 3.82
C TYR A 37 1.76 -5.57 5.12
N ALA A 38 2.34 -4.45 5.54
CA ALA A 38 1.97 -3.70 6.73
C ALA A 38 0.87 -2.67 6.46
N ALA A 39 0.76 -2.17 5.23
CA ALA A 39 -0.27 -1.20 4.86
C ALA A 39 -0.68 -1.29 3.39
N ILE A 40 -1.94 -0.91 3.14
CA ILE A 40 -2.50 -0.68 1.81
C ILE A 40 -3.17 0.68 1.83
N GLU A 41 -2.83 1.54 0.88
CA GLU A 41 -3.46 2.83 0.63
C GLU A 41 -4.20 2.78 -0.70
N VAL A 42 -5.42 3.32 -0.74
CA VAL A 42 -6.25 3.41 -1.94
C VAL A 42 -6.63 4.87 -2.15
N ASP A 43 -6.36 5.43 -3.33
CA ASP A 43 -6.80 6.75 -3.78
C ASP A 43 -7.95 6.55 -4.79
N GLU A 44 -9.20 6.66 -4.32
CA GLU A 44 -10.37 6.43 -5.17
C GLU A 44 -10.70 7.65 -6.05
N ARG A 45 -10.11 8.82 -5.75
CA ARG A 45 -10.36 10.09 -6.46
C ARG A 45 -9.21 10.53 -7.36
N ALA A 46 -8.10 9.80 -7.33
CA ALA A 46 -6.88 10.12 -8.05
C ALA A 46 -6.38 11.55 -7.77
N ASP A 47 -6.51 12.01 -6.52
CA ASP A 47 -6.09 13.35 -6.11
C ASP A 47 -4.69 13.39 -5.46
N GLY A 48 -4.06 12.22 -5.33
CA GLY A 48 -2.76 12.01 -4.71
C GLY A 48 -2.83 11.75 -3.20
N SER A 49 -4.04 11.63 -2.63
CA SER A 49 -4.26 11.35 -1.21
C SER A 49 -4.96 10.00 -1.04
N ALA A 50 -4.54 9.23 -0.04
CA ALA A 50 -5.21 7.99 0.30
C ALA A 50 -6.62 8.26 0.87
N ASP A 51 -7.63 7.71 0.22
CA ASP A 51 -9.02 7.65 0.68
C ASP A 51 -9.28 6.54 1.68
N VAL A 52 -8.62 5.40 1.47
CA VAL A 52 -8.72 4.24 2.34
C VAL A 52 -7.33 3.79 2.72
N THR A 53 -7.10 3.59 4.01
CA THR A 53 -5.88 2.99 4.52
C THR A 53 -6.24 1.74 5.30
N LEU A 54 -5.65 0.61 4.92
CA LEU A 54 -5.64 -0.61 5.72
C LEU A 54 -4.25 -0.76 6.32
N SER A 55 -4.17 -1.23 7.56
CA SER A 55 -2.88 -1.46 8.22
C SER A 55 -2.92 -2.71 9.10
N ASP A 56 -1.74 -3.31 9.29
CA ASP A 56 -1.42 -4.31 10.30
C ASP A 56 -0.76 -3.58 11.47
N THR A 57 -1.50 -3.39 12.56
CA THR A 57 -1.04 -2.60 13.71
C THR A 57 -0.36 -3.42 14.80
N ASP A 58 -0.55 -4.74 14.81
CA ASP A 58 0.06 -5.64 15.79
C ASP A 58 1.23 -6.48 15.25
N GLY A 59 1.47 -6.43 13.94
CA GLY A 59 2.61 -7.04 13.25
C GLY A 59 2.47 -8.54 13.05
N ASP A 60 1.25 -9.09 13.12
CA ASP A 60 1.00 -10.52 12.92
C ASP A 60 0.94 -10.94 11.44
N GLY A 61 1.02 -9.96 10.53
CA GLY A 61 0.96 -10.14 9.09
C GLY A 61 -0.44 -10.16 8.50
N ARG A 62 -1.44 -9.71 9.25
CA ARG A 62 -2.81 -9.53 8.80
C ARG A 62 -3.21 -8.08 9.02
N LEU A 63 -3.86 -7.52 8.00
CA LEU A 63 -4.47 -6.20 8.12
C LEU A 63 -5.62 -6.29 9.14
N ASP A 64 -5.54 -5.48 10.18
CA ASP A 64 -6.45 -5.48 11.33
C ASP A 64 -7.26 -4.17 11.43
N THR A 65 -6.84 -3.12 10.70
CA THR A 65 -7.48 -1.81 10.71
C THR A 65 -7.91 -1.35 9.31
N VAL A 66 -8.94 -0.52 9.30
CA VAL A 66 -9.37 0.26 8.12
C VAL A 66 -9.71 1.68 8.56
N ALA A 67 -9.10 2.66 7.90
CA ALA A 67 -9.37 4.07 8.06
C ALA A 67 -9.84 4.64 6.72
N ARG A 68 -10.75 5.62 6.79
CA ARG A 68 -11.16 6.42 5.63
C ARG A 68 -10.74 7.86 5.85
N GLY A 69 -10.05 8.44 4.86
CA GLY A 69 -9.70 9.84 4.82
C GLY A 69 -10.93 10.74 4.75
N PRO A 70 -10.82 12.04 5.13
CA PRO A 70 -11.86 13.00 4.85
C PRO A 70 -11.94 13.17 3.33
N GLY A 71 -13.04 12.71 2.74
CA GLY A 71 -13.28 12.86 1.32
C GLY A 71 -13.61 14.28 0.88
#